data_AF-A0AAN4WEE3-F1
#
_entry.id   AF-A0AAN4WEE3-F1
#
_cell.length_a   1.000
_cell.length_b   1.000
_cell.length_c   1.000
_cell.angle_alpha   90.00
_cell.angle_beta   90.00
_cell.angle_gamma   90.00
#
_symmetry.space_group_name_H-M   'P 1'
#
loop_
_entity.id
_entity.type
_entity.pdbx_description
1 polymer ?
#
loop_
_entity_poly.entity_id
_entity_poly.type
_entity_poly.pdbx_seq_one_letter_code
_entity_poly.pdbx_strand_id
1 'polypeptide(L)'
;MGILADQINALNRLEEQYKREKERIEQAIADTVRNVGQNPAVKPIGKNMFTIPMSELTNAPWSPEFHDWTIQAERLLAVLNKKPAKDWLTFIRELLDKNSGNGWSGVTVCKQVLSKKFLRKVLERL
;
A
#
# COMPACT_ATOMS: atom_id res chain seq x y z
N MET A 1 37.98 -11.12 -22.06
CA MET A 1 36.55 -10.75 -22.18
C MET A 1 35.66 -11.37 -21.09
N GLY A 2 36.14 -11.51 -19.84
CA GLY A 2 35.37 -12.15 -18.75
C GLY A 2 34.76 -11.19 -17.73
N ILE A 3 35.44 -10.07 -17.47
CA ILE A 3 35.06 -9.13 -16.39
C ILE A 3 33.73 -8.42 -16.68
N LEU A 4 33.48 -8.02 -17.94
CA LEU A 4 32.20 -7.40 -18.32
C LEU A 4 31.02 -8.37 -18.22
N ALA A 5 31.21 -9.64 -18.58
CA ALA A 5 30.14 -10.64 -18.53
C ALA A 5 29.77 -11.00 -17.08
N ASP A 6 30.77 -11.10 -16.19
CA ASP A 6 30.54 -11.30 -14.76
C ASP A 6 29.89 -10.09 -14.10
N GLN A 7 30.26 -8.87 -14.50
CA GLN A 7 29.62 -7.64 -14.02
C GLN A 7 28.16 -7.52 -14.49
N ILE A 8 27.85 -7.90 -15.75
CA ILE A 8 26.49 -7.93 -16.29
C ILE A 8 25.63 -8.98 -15.55
N ASN A 9 26.16 -10.17 -15.29
CA ASN A 9 25.46 -11.20 -14.53
C ASN A 9 25.23 -10.80 -13.06
N ALA A 10 26.20 -10.13 -12.44
CA ALA A 10 26.03 -9.59 -11.10
C ALA A 10 24.96 -8.49 -11.04
N LEU A 11 24.92 -7.60 -12.06
CA LEU A 11 23.87 -6.59 -12.18
C LEU A 11 22.48 -7.24 -12.36
N ASN A 12 22.35 -8.20 -13.27
CA ASN A 12 21.06 -8.88 -13.52
C ASN A 12 20.53 -9.58 -12.26
N ARG A 13 21.41 -10.26 -11.50
CA ARG A 13 21.02 -10.89 -10.22
C ARG A 13 20.55 -9.88 -9.20
N LEU A 14 21.20 -8.71 -9.13
CA LEU A 14 20.76 -7.64 -8.25
C LEU A 14 19.41 -7.09 -8.69
N GLU A 15 19.22 -6.80 -9.99
CA GLU A 15 17.94 -6.33 -10.55
C GLU A 15 16.77 -7.29 -10.28
N GLU A 16 17.00 -8.60 -10.42
CA GLU A 16 15.99 -9.61 -10.09
C GLU A 16 15.62 -9.61 -8.61
N GLN A 17 16.60 -9.44 -7.71
CA GLN A 17 16.33 -9.30 -6.28
C GLN A 17 15.51 -8.05 -5.98
N TYR A 18 15.86 -6.91 -6.58
CA TYR A 18 15.08 -5.67 -6.45
C TYR A 18 13.64 -5.85 -6.94
N LYS A 19 13.46 -6.53 -8.07
CA LYS A 19 12.14 -6.76 -8.65
C LYS A 19 11.28 -7.63 -7.75
N ARG A 20 11.82 -8.73 -7.21
CA ARG A 20 11.10 -9.61 -6.27
C ARG A 20 10.73 -8.89 -4.97
N GLU A 21 11.61 -8.05 -4.44
CA GLU A 21 11.35 -7.31 -3.21
C GLU A 21 10.28 -6.24 -3.43
N LYS A 22 10.33 -5.55 -4.56
CA LYS A 22 9.27 -4.63 -5.00
C LYS A 22 7.93 -5.35 -5.14
N GLU A 23 7.89 -6.47 -5.87
CA GLU A 23 6.68 -7.27 -6.08
C GLU A 23 6.09 -7.77 -4.75
N ARG A 24 6.93 -8.19 -3.80
CA ARG A 24 6.49 -8.60 -2.46
C ARG A 24 5.77 -7.47 -1.73
N ILE A 25 6.30 -6.25 -1.78
CA ILE A 25 5.68 -5.08 -1.13
C ILE A 25 4.40 -4.67 -1.83
N GLU A 26 4.38 -4.66 -3.16
CA GLU A 26 3.17 -4.40 -3.94
C GLU A 26 2.08 -5.44 -3.65
N GLN A 27 2.45 -6.72 -3.53
CA GLN A 27 1.53 -7.80 -3.19
C GLN A 27 0.99 -7.65 -1.76
N ALA A 28 1.82 -7.31 -0.78
CA ALA A 28 1.37 -7.05 0.59
C ALA A 28 0.37 -5.89 0.67
N ILE A 29 0.59 -4.82 -0.12
CA ILE A 29 -0.34 -3.70 -0.25
C ILE A 29 -1.66 -4.17 -0.88
N ALA A 30 -1.60 -4.93 -1.97
CA ALA A 30 -2.78 -5.45 -2.65
C ALA A 30 -3.60 -6.40 -1.76
N ASP A 31 -2.93 -7.30 -1.03
CA ASP A 31 -3.56 -8.24 -0.12
C ASP A 31 -4.19 -7.54 1.09
N THR A 32 -3.60 -6.43 1.54
CA THR A 32 -4.19 -5.61 2.60
C THR A 32 -5.54 -5.03 2.17
N VAL A 33 -5.66 -4.59 0.91
CA VAL A 33 -6.92 -4.07 0.33
C VAL A 33 -7.91 -5.19 0.01
N ARG A 34 -7.43 -6.34 -0.49
CA ARG A 34 -8.26 -7.52 -0.81
C ARG A 34 -8.94 -8.16 0.40
N ASN A 35 -8.29 -8.13 1.55
CA ASN A 35 -8.84 -8.68 2.78
C ASN A 35 -9.89 -7.78 3.45
N VAL A 36 -10.07 -6.54 2.98
CA VAL A 36 -11.22 -5.72 3.38
C VAL A 36 -12.40 -6.16 2.52
N GLY A 37 -13.55 -6.43 3.15
CA GLY A 37 -14.77 -6.85 2.47
C GLY A 37 -15.05 -6.01 1.22
N GLN A 38 -14.87 -6.63 0.06
CA GLN A 38 -15.11 -6.02 -1.24
C GLN A 38 -16.54 -6.31 -1.63
N ASN A 39 -17.33 -5.25 -1.77
CA ASN A 39 -18.65 -5.38 -2.38
C ASN A 39 -18.76 -4.38 -3.54
N PRO A 40 -18.81 -4.87 -4.80
CA PRO A 40 -18.88 -4.01 -5.99
C PRO A 40 -20.19 -3.22 -6.10
N ALA A 41 -21.22 -3.61 -5.34
CA ALA A 41 -22.48 -2.88 -5.28
C ALA A 41 -22.38 -1.59 -4.45
N VAL A 42 -21.33 -1.44 -3.63
CA VAL A 42 -21.08 -0.23 -2.85
C VAL A 42 -20.49 0.83 -3.76
N LYS A 43 -21.25 1.91 -4.01
CA LYS A 43 -20.79 3.03 -4.84
C LYS A 43 -20.65 4.30 -4.01
N PRO A 44 -19.49 4.98 -4.04
CA PRO A 44 -19.35 6.28 -3.40
C PRO A 44 -20.19 7.32 -4.17
N ILE A 45 -21.00 8.08 -3.44
CA ILE A 45 -21.76 9.23 -4.00
C ILE A 45 -21.05 10.54 -3.68
N GLY A 46 -20.29 10.59 -2.58
CA GLY A 46 -19.55 11.78 -2.16
C GLY A 46 -18.63 11.48 -0.97
N LYS A 47 -18.05 12.54 -0.39
CA LYS A 47 -17.16 12.39 0.77
C LYS A 47 -17.91 11.74 1.92
N ASN A 48 -17.45 10.56 2.35
CA ASN A 48 -18.05 9.75 3.41
C ASN A 48 -19.50 9.30 3.14
N MET A 49 -19.94 9.28 1.88
CA MET A 49 -21.29 8.85 1.48
C MET A 49 -21.22 7.71 0.47
N PHE A 50 -21.95 6.63 0.74
CA PHE A 50 -22.01 5.45 -0.09
C PHE A 50 -23.47 5.04 -0.30
N THR A 51 -23.77 4.45 -1.46
CA THR A 51 -25.04 3.77 -1.73
C THR A 51 -24.80 2.29 -1.90
N ILE A 52 -25.71 1.49 -1.34
CA ILE A 52 -25.71 0.04 -1.41
C ILE A 52 -27.16 -0.40 -1.52
N PRO A 53 -27.55 -1.16 -2.56
CA PRO A 53 -28.86 -1.80 -2.60
C PRO A 53 -29.01 -2.76 -1.42
N MET A 54 -30.16 -2.72 -0.74
CA MET A 54 -30.40 -3.57 0.44
C MET A 54 -30.23 -5.08 0.13
N SER A 55 -30.58 -5.51 -1.09
CA SER A 55 -30.42 -6.89 -1.57
C SER A 55 -28.95 -7.34 -1.65
N GLU A 56 -28.03 -6.41 -1.85
CA GLU A 56 -26.60 -6.65 -2.01
C GLU A 56 -25.86 -6.64 -0.66
N LEU A 57 -26.56 -6.35 0.45
CA LEU A 57 -26.00 -6.43 1.80
C LEU A 57 -25.99 -7.86 2.34
N THR A 58 -26.92 -8.70 1.87
CA THR A 58 -26.99 -10.11 2.26
C THR A 58 -25.95 -10.93 1.50
N ASN A 59 -25.05 -11.60 2.23
CA ASN A 59 -24.00 -12.51 1.74
C ASN A 59 -22.73 -11.87 1.15
N ALA A 60 -22.60 -10.54 1.14
CA ALA A 60 -21.37 -9.88 0.70
C ALA A 60 -20.71 -9.12 1.87
N PRO A 61 -19.48 -9.50 2.28
CA PRO A 61 -18.74 -8.70 3.26
C PRO A 61 -18.42 -7.34 2.64
N TRP A 62 -18.87 -6.26 3.25
CA TRP A 62 -18.56 -4.90 2.83
C TRP A 62 -18.01 -4.10 4.00
N SER A 63 -17.12 -3.15 3.71
CA SER A 63 -16.62 -2.21 4.71
C SER A 63 -16.39 -0.84 4.07
N PRO A 64 -16.85 0.27 4.69
CA PRO A 64 -16.50 1.62 4.24
C PRO A 64 -14.99 1.85 4.14
N GLU A 65 -14.21 1.14 4.97
CA GLU A 65 -12.75 1.24 5.00
C GLU A 65 -12.10 0.78 3.69
N PHE A 66 -12.78 -0.03 2.87
CA PHE A 66 -12.25 -0.52 1.59
C PHE A 66 -11.90 0.64 0.64
N HIS A 67 -12.82 1.60 0.49
CA HIS A 67 -12.64 2.73 -0.41
C HIS A 67 -11.52 3.65 0.08
N ASP A 68 -11.46 3.87 1.40
CA ASP A 68 -10.36 4.62 2.01
C ASP A 68 -9.03 3.89 1.79
N TRP A 69 -8.96 2.58 2.02
CA TRP A 69 -7.70 1.81 1.90
C TRP A 69 -7.24 1.68 0.46
N THR A 70 -8.16 1.68 -0.51
CA THR A 70 -7.83 1.70 -1.94
C THR A 70 -7.13 3.02 -2.31
N ILE A 71 -7.71 4.15 -1.90
CA ILE A 71 -7.09 5.47 -2.10
C ILE A 71 -5.75 5.57 -1.36
N GLN A 72 -5.64 4.96 -0.18
CA GLN A 72 -4.40 4.93 0.60
C GLN A 72 -3.32 4.06 -0.06
N ALA A 73 -3.68 2.94 -0.68
CA ALA A 73 -2.77 2.10 -1.44
C ALA A 73 -2.21 2.85 -2.66
N GLU A 74 -3.07 3.51 -3.44
CA GLU A 74 -2.65 4.33 -4.57
C GLU A 74 -1.69 5.46 -4.15
N ARG A 75 -2.01 6.16 -3.05
CA ARG A 75 -1.15 7.20 -2.48
C ARG A 75 0.19 6.63 -2.02
N LEU A 76 0.17 5.51 -1.30
CA LEU A 76 1.39 4.86 -0.83
C LEU A 76 2.27 4.45 -2.01
N LEU A 77 1.71 3.81 -3.04
CA LEU A 77 2.45 3.45 -4.26
C LEU A 77 3.01 4.67 -4.98
N ALA A 78 2.25 5.77 -5.07
CA ALA A 78 2.73 7.01 -5.68
C ALA A 78 3.91 7.65 -4.91
N VAL A 79 3.97 7.48 -3.58
CA VAL A 79 5.09 7.92 -2.75
C VAL A 79 6.27 6.96 -2.85
N LEU A 80 6.02 5.65 -2.79
CA LEU A 80 7.05 4.60 -2.86
C LEU A 80 7.76 4.61 -4.22
N ASN A 81 7.04 4.80 -5.33
CA ASN A 81 7.64 4.88 -6.67
C ASN A 81 8.62 6.07 -6.85
N LYS A 82 8.65 7.04 -5.93
CA LYS A 82 9.64 8.14 -5.93
C LYS A 82 10.96 7.74 -5.26
N LYS A 83 11.03 6.55 -4.65
CA LYS A 83 12.17 6.03 -3.90
C LYS A 83 12.61 4.69 -4.50
N PRO A 84 13.90 4.33 -4.36
CA PRO A 84 14.36 3.00 -4.76
C PRO A 84 13.68 1.92 -3.90
N ALA A 85 13.35 0.78 -4.51
CA ALA A 85 12.61 -0.31 -3.87
C ALA A 85 13.24 -0.82 -2.56
N LYS A 86 14.58 -0.77 -2.47
CA LYS A 86 15.35 -1.13 -1.26
C LYS A 86 14.95 -0.35 -0.02
N ASP A 87 14.57 0.91 -0.20
CA ASP A 87 14.27 1.80 0.91
C ASP A 87 12.79 1.76 1.30
N TRP A 88 11.95 1.02 0.57
CA TRP A 88 10.49 1.05 0.77
C TRP A 88 10.09 0.56 2.16
N LEU A 89 10.68 -0.55 2.64
CA LEU A 89 10.35 -1.11 3.94
C LEU A 89 10.81 -0.22 5.09
N THR A 90 12.05 0.27 5.01
CA THR A 90 12.61 1.24 5.98
C THR A 90 11.76 2.51 6.02
N PHE A 91 11.37 3.01 4.84
CA PHE A 91 10.52 4.18 4.72
C PHE A 91 9.14 3.98 5.34
N ILE A 92 8.48 2.84 5.11
CA ILE A 92 7.19 2.54 5.76
C ILE A 92 7.31 2.51 7.29
N ARG A 93 8.41 1.97 7.83
CA ARG A 93 8.69 1.98 9.28
C ARG A 93 8.90 3.40 9.80
N GLU A 94 9.72 4.19 9.11
CA GLU A 94 9.94 5.61 9.46
C GLU A 94 8.64 6.42 9.46
N LEU A 95 7.72 6.13 8.52
CA LEU A 95 6.41 6.78 8.49
C LEU A 95 5.57 6.44 9.72
N LEU A 96 5.65 5.20 10.23
CA LEU A 96 4.95 4.82 11.46
C LEU A 96 5.59 5.43 12.71
N ASP A 97 6.92 5.47 12.75
CA ASP A 97 7.69 6.00 13.88
C ASP A 97 7.62 7.52 13.98
N LYS A 98 7.29 8.22 12.88
CA LYS A 98 6.95 9.65 12.91
C LYS A 98 5.73 9.88 13.78
N ASN A 99 5.97 10.17 15.06
CA ASN A 99 4.96 10.55 16.01
C ASN A 99 4.29 11.84 15.58
N SER A 100 3.01 11.73 15.30
CA SER A 100 2.11 12.83 15.05
C SER A 100 1.71 13.32 16.44
N GLY A 101 2.33 14.41 16.90
CA GLY A 101 2.42 14.81 18.32
C GLY A 101 1.11 14.91 19.13
N ASN A 102 -0.07 14.75 18.53
CA ASN A 102 -1.37 14.98 19.15
C ASN A 102 -2.38 13.83 18.94
N GLY A 103 -1.96 12.56 18.93
CA GLY A 103 -2.88 11.41 18.75
C GLY A 103 -3.47 11.29 17.33
N TRP A 104 -2.92 12.05 16.39
CA TRP A 104 -3.39 12.11 15.00
C TRP A 104 -3.02 10.82 14.25
N SER A 105 -4.00 10.17 13.61
CA SER A 105 -3.82 8.85 13.00
C SER A 105 -3.20 8.88 11.59
N GLY A 106 -2.89 10.06 11.05
CA GLY A 106 -2.30 10.24 9.72
C GLY A 106 -0.84 10.68 9.72
N VAL A 107 -0.15 10.48 8.59
CA VAL A 107 1.21 10.98 8.35
C VAL A 107 1.20 11.71 7.01
N THR A 108 1.64 12.96 7.00
CA THR A 108 1.70 13.75 5.78
C THR A 108 3.04 13.52 5.08
N VAL A 109 2.99 13.06 3.83
CA VAL A 109 4.16 12.78 3.00
C VAL A 109 3.91 13.30 1.60
N CYS A 110 4.80 14.14 1.07
CA CYS A 110 4.70 14.65 -0.30
C CYS A 110 3.31 15.22 -0.65
N LYS A 111 2.70 16.03 0.25
CA LYS A 111 1.35 16.61 0.12
C LYS A 111 0.19 15.59 0.17
N GLN A 112 0.47 14.32 0.42
CA GLN A 112 -0.54 13.27 0.62
C GLN A 112 -0.63 12.89 2.09
N VAL A 113 -1.83 12.61 2.57
CA VAL A 113 -2.06 12.12 3.94
C VAL A 113 -2.23 10.61 3.90
N LEU A 114 -1.33 9.91 4.58
CA LEU A 114 -1.32 8.45 4.72
C LEU A 114 -1.88 8.02 6.09
N SER A 115 -2.71 6.99 6.14
CA SER A 115 -3.26 6.46 7.40
C SER A 115 -2.26 5.52 8.08
N LYS A 116 -1.97 5.76 9.37
CA LYS A 116 -1.14 4.86 10.18
C LYS A 116 -1.78 3.49 10.37
N LYS A 117 -3.12 3.41 10.44
CA LYS A 117 -3.85 2.14 10.55
C LYS A 117 -3.57 1.28 9.31
N PHE A 118 -3.61 1.90 8.13
CA PHE A 118 -3.30 1.23 6.86
C PHE A 118 -1.83 0.78 6.80
N LEU A 119 -0.88 1.67 7.13
CA LEU A 119 0.54 1.34 7.11
C LEU A 119 0.90 0.19 8.07
N ARG A 120 0.30 0.11 9.27
CA ARG A 120 0.49 -1.02 10.17
C ARG A 120 -0.01 -2.33 9.55
N LYS A 121 -1.20 -2.31 8.93
CA LYS A 121 -1.76 -3.50 8.28
C LYS A 121 -0.90 -4.00 7.12
N VAL A 122 -0.30 -3.08 6.35
CA VAL A 122 0.67 -3.45 5.30
C VAL A 122 1.92 -4.09 5.91
N LEU A 123 2.46 -3.57 7.02
CA LEU A 123 3.61 -4.17 7.70
C LEU A 123 3.31 -5.54 8.32
N GLU A 124 2.11 -5.77 8.86
CA GLU A 124 1.71 -7.09 9.38
C GLU A 124 1.70 -8.18 8.29
N ARG A 125 1.68 -7.80 7.01
CA ARG A 125 1.63 -8.69 5.85
C ARG A 125 2.97 -8.85 5.14
N LEU A 126 3.97 -8.04 5.50
CA LEU A 126 5.32 -8.06 4.96
C LEU A 126 6.22 -9.04 5.72
#